data_AF-A0A1W9RPU2-F1
#
_entry.id   AF-A0A1W9RPU2-F1
#
_cell.length_a   1.000
_cell.length_b   1.000
_cell.length_c   1.000
_cell.angle_alpha   90.00
_cell.angle_beta   90.00
_cell.angle_gamma   90.00
#
_symmetry.space_group_name_H-M   'P 1'
#
loop_
_entity.id
_entity.type
_entity.pdbx_description
1 polymer ?
#
loop_
_entity_poly.entity_id
_entity_poly.type
_entity_poly.pdbx_seq_one_letter_code
_entity_poly.pdbx_strand_id
1 'polypeptide(L)'
;MEKIKIFLFLLVLLFLDFLRPWGNILYTEFLLLGIIFISLEDTSFFSFYMSLFFGMLKDFFSLSFPLYTFIFLLLNRVFAHLKKYFSSYRFFEFFSLGAVFIFYIFINNFLQKFFSIKFSLLFLFHSFFLFLLLEKIFKRCLQKSS
;
A
#
# COMPACT_ATOMS: atom_id res chain seq x y z
N MET A 1 5.65 12.63 -17.51
CA MET A 1 5.27 13.45 -16.32
C MET A 1 4.56 12.65 -15.24
N GLU A 2 3.66 11.73 -15.59
CA GLU A 2 2.88 10.94 -14.62
C GLU A 2 3.76 10.21 -13.60
N LYS A 3 4.78 9.46 -14.03
CA LYS A 3 5.69 8.72 -13.13
C LYS A 3 6.35 9.58 -12.04
N ILE A 4 6.68 10.84 -12.35
CA ILE A 4 7.25 11.79 -11.37
C ILE A 4 6.20 12.17 -10.33
N LYS A 5 4.94 12.38 -10.75
CA LYS A 5 3.83 12.62 -9.82
C LYS A 5 3.59 11.43 -8.89
N ILE A 6 3.66 10.21 -9.43
CA ILE A 6 3.55 8.98 -8.64
C ILE A 6 4.65 8.92 -7.58
N PHE A 7 5.89 9.18 -7.98
CA PHE A 7 7.02 9.23 -7.06
C PHE A 7 6.84 10.27 -5.95
N LEU A 8 6.46 11.51 -6.31
CA LEU A 8 6.19 12.58 -5.34
C LEU A 8 5.04 12.20 -4.39
N PHE A 9 4.00 11.56 -4.91
CA PHE A 9 2.87 11.11 -4.11
C PHE A 9 3.30 10.04 -3.09
N LEU A 10 4.07 9.04 -3.49
CA LEU A 10 4.64 8.06 -2.56
C LEU A 10 5.54 8.71 -1.52
N LEU A 11 6.32 9.71 -1.91
CA LEU A 11 7.17 10.47 -1.00
C LEU A 11 6.34 11.23 0.05
N VAL A 12 5.21 11.82 -0.34
CA VAL A 12 4.27 12.42 0.63
C VAL A 12 3.69 11.36 1.57
N LEU A 13 3.29 10.19 1.05
CA LEU A 13 2.77 9.09 1.89
C LEU A 13 3.81 8.53 2.85
N LEU A 14 5.08 8.45 2.42
CA LEU A 14 6.22 8.10 3.27
C LEU A 14 6.34 9.10 4.43
N PHE A 15 6.28 10.40 4.16
CA PHE A 15 6.31 11.40 5.22
C PHE A 15 5.10 11.33 6.15
N LEU A 16 3.91 11.02 5.64
CA LEU A 16 2.72 10.82 6.47
C LEU A 16 2.88 9.64 7.44
N ASP A 17 3.51 8.54 7.01
CA ASP A 17 3.84 7.39 7.87
C ASP A 17 4.78 7.79 9.03
N PHE A 18 5.74 8.69 8.79
CA PHE A 18 6.67 9.16 9.83
C PHE A 18 6.10 10.23 10.74
N LEU A 19 5.42 11.22 10.16
CA LEU A 19 4.88 12.35 10.92
C LEU A 19 3.69 11.92 11.80
N ARG A 20 2.98 10.85 11.42
CA ARG A 20 1.75 10.37 12.08
C ARG A 20 0.87 11.53 12.52
N PRO A 21 0.34 12.34 11.59
CA PRO A 21 -0.35 13.59 11.92
C PRO A 21 -1.57 13.42 12.85
N TRP A 22 -2.08 12.19 12.97
CA TRP A 22 -3.21 11.81 13.83
C TRP A 22 -2.79 10.85 14.97
N GLY A 23 -1.50 10.80 15.29
CA GLY A 23 -0.94 9.88 16.29
C GLY A 23 -1.24 8.42 15.98
N ASN A 24 -1.61 7.65 17.01
CA ASN A 24 -1.99 6.24 16.90
C ASN A 24 -3.51 6.04 16.68
N ILE A 25 -4.26 7.09 16.33
CA ILE A 25 -5.72 6.98 16.08
C ILE A 25 -5.97 6.21 14.77
N LEU A 26 -5.15 6.46 13.76
CA LEU A 26 -5.19 5.75 12.49
C LEU A 26 -4.21 4.57 12.52
N TYR A 27 -4.77 3.38 12.64
CA TYR A 27 -4.05 2.11 12.49
C TYR A 27 -3.79 1.78 11.01
N THR A 28 -3.14 2.66 10.26
CA THR A 28 -2.92 2.45 8.83
C THR A 28 -1.55 2.93 8.41
N GLU A 29 -0.96 2.22 7.46
CA GLU A 29 0.29 2.62 6.82
C GLU A 29 -0.03 3.25 5.46
N PHE A 30 0.14 4.56 5.35
CA PHE A 30 -0.10 5.35 4.14
C PHE A 30 0.79 4.90 2.99
N LEU A 31 2.07 4.60 3.25
CA LEU A 31 2.97 4.16 2.19
C LEU A 31 2.57 2.81 1.62
N LEU A 32 2.11 1.89 2.48
CA LEU A 32 1.55 0.61 2.07
C LEU A 32 0.38 0.82 1.12
N LEU A 33 -0.56 1.70 1.47
CA LEU A 33 -1.71 2.03 0.60
C LEU A 33 -1.25 2.59 -0.75
N GLY A 34 -0.23 3.47 -0.75
CA GLY A 34 0.34 4.01 -1.97
C GLY A 34 0.95 2.95 -2.88
N ILE A 35 1.68 1.99 -2.31
CA ILE A 35 2.27 0.89 -3.07
C ILE A 35 1.19 -0.01 -3.66
N ILE A 36 0.18 -0.37 -2.85
CA ILE A 36 -0.98 -1.14 -3.29
C ILE A 36 -1.69 -0.44 -4.46
N PHE A 37 -1.90 0.86 -4.32
CA PHE A 37 -2.52 1.67 -5.37
C PHE A 37 -1.74 1.61 -6.69
N ILE A 38 -0.42 1.75 -6.64
CA ILE A 38 0.41 1.71 -7.86
C ILE A 38 0.44 0.32 -8.46
N SER A 39 0.50 -0.73 -7.63
CA SER A 39 0.41 -2.11 -8.11
C SER A 39 -0.95 -2.43 -8.74
N LEU A 40 -2.01 -1.77 -8.30
CA LEU A 40 -3.33 -1.87 -8.92
C LEU A 40 -3.38 -1.21 -10.29
N GLU A 41 -2.80 -0.02 -10.44
CA GLU A 41 -2.84 0.69 -11.72
C GLU A 41 -1.86 0.07 -12.74
N ASP A 42 -0.63 -0.22 -12.31
CA ASP A 42 0.47 -0.65 -13.16
C ASP A 42 1.20 -1.90 -12.62
N THR A 43 1.11 -3.00 -13.37
CA THR A 43 1.83 -4.26 -13.09
C THR A 43 3.22 -4.34 -13.71
N SER A 44 3.70 -3.24 -14.31
CA SER A 44 5.02 -3.19 -14.93
C SER A 44 6.17 -3.23 -13.91
N PHE A 45 7.41 -3.36 -14.41
CA PHE A 45 8.62 -3.24 -13.60
C PHE A 45 8.70 -1.93 -12.81
N PHE A 46 8.01 -0.87 -13.24
CA PHE A 46 8.01 0.40 -12.52
C PHE A 46 7.43 0.27 -11.12
N SER A 47 6.28 -0.41 -10.95
CA SER A 47 5.69 -0.60 -9.62
C SER A 47 6.61 -1.43 -8.73
N PHE A 48 7.27 -2.46 -9.30
CA PHE A 48 8.24 -3.27 -8.60
C PHE A 48 9.43 -2.45 -8.07
N TYR A 49 10.01 -1.59 -8.92
CA TYR A 49 11.10 -0.70 -8.49
C TYR A 49 10.65 0.32 -7.44
N MET A 50 9.43 0.84 -7.54
CA MET A 50 8.88 1.75 -6.53
C MET A 50 8.70 1.03 -5.19
N SER A 51 8.16 -0.19 -5.19
CA SER A 51 8.04 -1.02 -3.98
C SER A 51 9.40 -1.29 -3.33
N LEU A 52 10.42 -1.59 -4.15
CA LEU A 52 11.78 -1.83 -3.67
C LEU A 52 12.37 -0.56 -3.04
N PHE A 53 12.37 0.55 -3.78
CA PHE A 53 12.99 1.80 -3.35
C PHE A 53 12.34 2.35 -2.08
N PHE A 54 11.00 2.45 -2.06
CA PHE A 54 10.28 2.96 -0.90
C PHE A 54 10.27 1.98 0.27
N GLY A 55 10.34 0.67 0.00
CA GLY A 55 10.56 -0.34 1.03
C GLY A 55 11.89 -0.15 1.74
N MET A 56 12.98 0.04 0.98
CA MET A 56 14.31 0.30 1.54
C MET A 56 14.35 1.60 2.34
N LEU A 57 13.72 2.66 1.84
CA LEU A 57 13.61 3.92 2.58
C LEU A 57 12.85 3.73 3.89
N LYS A 58 11.71 3.04 3.86
CA LYS A 58 10.93 2.79 5.08
C LYS A 58 11.71 1.98 6.10
N ASP A 59 12.38 0.92 5.66
CA ASP A 59 13.24 0.09 6.49
C ASP A 59 14.38 0.88 7.13
N PHE A 60 15.00 1.80 6.38
CA PHE A 60 16.07 2.65 6.88
C PHE A 60 15.60 3.55 8.02
N PHE A 61 14.46 4.21 7.85
CA PHE A 61 13.91 5.08 8.89
C PHE A 61 13.30 4.32 10.08
N SER A 62 12.77 3.11 9.86
CA SER A 62 12.19 2.28 10.92
C SER A 62 13.19 1.35 11.61
N LEU A 63 14.45 1.35 11.20
CA LEU A 63 15.51 0.44 11.68
C LEU A 63 15.08 -1.05 11.61
N SER A 64 14.22 -1.39 10.66
CA SER A 64 13.61 -2.71 10.53
C SER A 64 14.12 -3.47 9.30
N PHE A 65 15.24 -3.04 8.73
CA PHE A 65 15.77 -3.62 7.49
C PHE A 65 16.04 -5.11 7.63
N PRO A 66 15.60 -5.97 6.66
CA PRO A 66 14.92 -5.66 5.39
C PRO A 66 13.41 -6.01 5.37
N LEU A 67 12.69 -5.81 6.48
CA LEU A 67 11.31 -6.31 6.64
C LEU A 67 10.30 -5.64 5.69
N TYR A 68 10.23 -4.31 5.66
CA TYR A 68 9.28 -3.58 4.82
C TYR A 68 9.59 -3.74 3.33
N THR A 69 10.87 -3.77 2.96
CA THR A 69 11.30 -4.07 1.59
C THR A 69 10.75 -5.41 1.15
N PHE A 70 10.92 -6.44 1.97
CA PHE A 70 10.41 -7.77 1.65
C PHE A 70 8.88 -7.79 1.56
N ILE A 71 8.18 -7.20 2.53
CA ILE A 71 6.71 -7.13 2.55
C ILE A 71 6.19 -6.45 1.29
N PHE A 72 6.69 -5.27 0.94
CA PHE A 72 6.18 -4.52 -0.21
C PHE A 72 6.44 -5.21 -1.55
N LEU A 73 7.62 -5.82 -1.71
CA LEU A 73 7.90 -6.63 -2.89
C LEU A 73 6.95 -7.82 -3.01
N LEU A 74 6.69 -8.50 -1.90
CA LEU A 74 5.83 -9.67 -1.87
C LEU A 74 4.37 -9.27 -2.15
N LEU A 75 3.88 -8.19 -1.54
CA LEU A 75 2.55 -7.65 -1.80
C LEU A 75 2.36 -7.24 -3.25
N ASN A 76 3.34 -6.57 -3.85
CA ASN A 76 3.29 -6.21 -5.26
C ASN A 76 3.15 -7.47 -6.14
N ARG A 77 3.92 -8.51 -5.85
CA ARG A 77 3.83 -9.79 -6.58
C ARG A 77 2.48 -10.49 -6.40
N VAL A 78 1.94 -10.53 -5.19
CA VAL A 78 0.62 -11.10 -4.91
C VAL A 78 -0.46 -10.32 -5.67
N PHE A 79 -0.40 -8.99 -5.66
CA PHE A 79 -1.32 -8.16 -6.44
C PHE A 79 -1.23 -8.41 -7.94
N ALA A 80 -0.03 -8.41 -8.50
CA ALA A 80 0.19 -8.67 -9.92
C ALA A 80 -0.35 -10.05 -10.33
N HIS A 81 -0.21 -11.04 -9.45
CA HIS A 81 -0.79 -12.36 -9.64
C HIS A 81 -2.33 -12.28 -9.61
N LEU A 82 -2.93 -11.73 -8.56
CA LEU A 82 -4.40 -11.61 -8.44
C LEU A 82 -5.03 -10.84 -9.61
N LYS A 83 -4.41 -9.75 -10.06
CA LYS A 83 -4.90 -8.95 -11.19
C LYS A 83 -4.93 -9.78 -12.48
N LYS A 84 -3.96 -10.68 -12.69
CA LYS A 84 -3.94 -11.58 -13.86
C LYS A 84 -5.14 -12.55 -13.85
N TYR A 85 -5.55 -13.04 -12.68
CA TYR A 85 -6.69 -13.97 -12.57
C TYR A 85 -8.04 -13.29 -12.67
N PHE A 86 -8.17 -12.09 -12.11
CA PHE A 86 -9.47 -11.44 -11.91
C PHE A 86 -9.73 -10.21 -12.80
N SER A 87 -8.95 -10.04 -13.87
CA SER A 87 -8.91 -8.80 -14.68
C SER A 87 -10.24 -8.31 -15.27
N SER A 88 -11.29 -9.14 -15.32
CA SER A 88 -12.50 -8.83 -16.09
C SER A 88 -13.55 -7.98 -15.36
N TYR A 89 -13.52 -7.80 -14.02
CA TYR A 89 -14.56 -7.01 -13.34
C TYR A 89 -14.04 -6.16 -12.18
N ARG A 90 -14.48 -4.89 -12.12
CA ARG A 90 -14.22 -3.95 -11.02
C ARG A 90 -14.61 -4.49 -9.64
N PHE A 91 -15.62 -5.34 -9.57
CA PHE A 91 -16.01 -5.97 -8.30
C PHE A 91 -14.91 -6.87 -7.73
N PHE A 92 -14.09 -7.50 -8.58
CA PHE A 92 -12.97 -8.31 -8.11
C PHE A 92 -11.76 -7.47 -7.69
N GLU A 93 -11.64 -6.21 -8.13
CA GLU A 93 -10.60 -5.31 -7.63
C GLU A 93 -10.76 -5.08 -6.13
N PHE A 94 -11.99 -4.86 -5.65
CA PHE A 94 -12.27 -4.76 -4.22
C PHE A 94 -11.94 -6.04 -3.45
N PHE A 95 -12.27 -7.21 -4.03
CA PHE A 95 -11.98 -8.49 -3.41
C PHE A 95 -10.47 -8.74 -3.31
N SER A 96 -9.73 -8.50 -4.39
CA SER A 96 -8.27 -8.61 -4.41
C SER A 96 -7.61 -7.66 -3.41
N LEU A 97 -8.11 -6.44 -3.27
CA LEU A 97 -7.63 -5.48 -2.28
C LEU A 97 -7.88 -5.95 -0.84
N GLY A 98 -9.08 -6.45 -0.56
CA GLY A 98 -9.40 -7.07 0.73
C GLY A 98 -8.48 -8.26 1.03
N ALA A 99 -8.26 -9.14 0.05
CA ALA A 99 -7.37 -10.28 0.17
C ALA A 99 -5.92 -9.85 0.49
N VAL A 100 -5.44 -8.77 -0.12
CA VAL A 100 -4.09 -8.27 0.13
C VAL A 100 -3.96 -7.65 1.52
N PHE A 101 -4.96 -6.92 2.02
CA PHE A 101 -4.92 -6.45 3.40
C PHE A 101 -4.94 -7.60 4.42
N ILE A 102 -5.77 -8.62 4.18
CA ILE A 102 -5.80 -9.82 5.02
C ILE A 102 -4.43 -10.49 5.00
N PHE A 103 -3.83 -10.62 3.82
CA PHE A 103 -2.53 -11.24 3.65
C PHE A 103 -1.39 -10.42 4.30
N TYR A 104 -1.44 -9.09 4.23
CA TYR A 104 -0.53 -8.21 4.95
C TYR A 104 -0.66 -8.39 6.47
N ILE A 105 -1.89 -8.42 7.00
CA ILE A 105 -2.14 -8.68 8.43
C ILE A 105 -1.55 -10.03 8.83
N PHE A 106 -1.75 -11.06 8.00
CA PHE A 106 -1.21 -12.39 8.25
C PHE A 106 0.32 -12.37 8.34
N ILE A 107 1.00 -11.71 7.38
CA ILE A 107 2.47 -11.57 7.40
C ILE A 107 2.92 -10.81 8.64
N ASN A 108 2.29 -9.68 8.97
CA ASN A 108 2.66 -8.90 10.14
C ASN A 108 2.44 -9.66 11.45
N ASN A 109 1.35 -10.41 11.56
CA ASN A 109 1.09 -11.28 12.72
C ASN A 109 2.16 -12.35 12.89
N PHE A 110 2.63 -12.92 11.78
CA PHE A 110 3.69 -13.91 11.79
C PHE A 110 5.05 -13.30 12.17
N LEU A 111 5.38 -12.13 11.63
CA LEU A 111 6.68 -11.48 11.84
C LEU A 111 6.79 -10.75 13.20
N GLN A 112 5.72 -10.14 13.69
CA GLN A 112 5.77 -9.25 14.86
C GLN A 112 5.12 -9.84 16.13
N LYS A 113 4.83 -11.15 16.16
CA LYS A 113 4.23 -11.88 17.30
C LYS A 113 2.92 -11.23 17.82
N PHE A 114 1.81 -11.65 17.21
CA PHE A 114 0.41 -11.47 17.65
C PHE A 114 -0.13 -10.04 17.76
N PHE A 115 -0.82 -9.55 16.72
CA PHE A 115 -1.81 -8.48 16.89
C PHE A 115 -3.12 -9.00 17.50
N SER A 116 -3.78 -8.15 18.28
CA SER A 116 -5.16 -8.37 18.69
C SER A 116 -6.09 -8.39 17.47
N ILE A 117 -7.12 -9.25 17.50
CA ILE A 117 -8.18 -9.31 16.48
C ILE A 117 -8.84 -7.92 16.31
N LYS A 118 -9.04 -7.19 17.40
CA LYS A 118 -9.62 -5.83 17.37
C LYS A 118 -8.77 -4.87 16.55
N PHE A 119 -7.45 -4.93 16.73
CA PHE A 119 -6.51 -4.10 15.96
C PHE A 119 -6.55 -4.46 14.47
N SER A 120 -6.55 -5.76 14.16
CA SER A 120 -6.58 -6.24 12.76
C SER A 120 -7.83 -5.78 12.02
N LEU A 121 -9.00 -5.81 12.69
CA LEU A 121 -10.25 -5.31 12.13
C LEU A 121 -10.23 -3.79 11.92
N LEU A 122 -9.76 -3.03 12.92
CA LEU A 122 -9.63 -1.57 12.79
C LEU A 122 -8.67 -1.19 11.67
N PHE A 123 -7.53 -1.88 11.56
CA PHE A 123 -6.59 -1.72 10.47
C PHE A 123 -7.28 -1.94 9.11
N LEU A 124 -8.06 -3.02 8.96
CA LEU A 124 -8.80 -3.30 7.73
C LEU A 124 -9.76 -2.17 7.37
N PHE A 125 -10.60 -1.74 8.31
CA PHE A 125 -11.58 -0.68 8.05
C PHE A 125 -10.92 0.65 7.70
N HIS A 126 -9.92 1.08 8.47
CA HIS A 126 -9.21 2.33 8.20
C HIS A 126 -8.45 2.28 6.87
N SER A 127 -7.75 1.17 6.60
CA SER A 127 -7.00 0.99 5.35
C SER A 127 -7.91 1.01 4.13
N PHE A 128 -9.08 0.36 4.22
CA PHE A 128 -10.04 0.35 3.12
C PHE A 128 -10.65 1.73 2.86
N PHE A 129 -11.05 2.44 3.92
CA PHE A 129 -11.62 3.77 3.79
C PHE A 129 -10.60 4.78 3.26
N LEU A 130 -9.37 4.75 3.79
CA LEU A 130 -8.29 5.62 3.34
C LEU A 130 -7.87 5.29 1.91
N PHE A 131 -7.88 4.01 1.52
CA PHE A 131 -7.60 3.62 0.15
C PHE A 131 -8.59 4.24 -0.84
N LEU A 132 -9.89 4.17 -0.58
CA LEU A 132 -10.93 4.79 -1.41
C LEU A 132 -10.74 6.31 -1.53
N LEU A 133 -10.33 6.95 -0.43
CA LEU A 133 -10.08 8.38 -0.39
C LEU A 133 -8.83 8.74 -1.20
N LEU A 134 -7.75 7.98 -1.05
CA LEU A 134 -6.51 8.12 -1.82
C LEU A 134 -6.74 7.91 -3.31
N GLU A 135 -7.52 6.89 -3.70
CA GLU A 135 -7.88 6.63 -5.09
C GLU A 135 -8.56 7.85 -5.72
N LYS A 136 -9.53 8.46 -5.01
CA LYS A 136 -10.25 9.64 -5.49
C LYS A 136 -9.33 10.86 -5.63
N ILE A 137 -8.42 11.07 -4.67
CA ILE A 137 -7.44 12.16 -4.72
C ILE A 137 -6.48 11.95 -5.90
N PHE A 138 -5.96 10.74 -6.04
CA PHE A 138 -4.95 10.41 -7.03
C PHE A 138 -5.51 10.53 -8.45
N LYS A 139 -6.70 9.97 -8.71
CA LYS A 139 -7.38 10.12 -10.01
C LYS A 139 -7.60 11.58 -10.38
N ARG A 140 -7.99 12.43 -9.43
CA ARG A 140 -8.12 13.88 -9.65
C ARG A 140 -6.79 14.56 -9.95
N CYS A 141 -5.72 14.20 -9.24
CA CYS A 141 -4.38 14.78 -9.46
C CYS A 141 -3.76 14.39 -10.82
N LEU A 142 -4.11 13.21 -11.35
CA LEU A 142 -3.70 12.77 -12.68
C LEU A 142 -4.57 13.35 -13.80
N GLN A 143 -5.90 13.38 -13.64
CA GLN A 143 -6.82 13.90 -14.67
C GLN A 143 -6.70 15.41 -14.90
N LYS A 144 -6.31 16.21 -13.90
CA LYS A 144 -6.19 17.67 -14.06
C LYS A 144 -4.99 18.13 -14.91
N SER A 145 -4.24 17.22 -15.54
CA SER A 145 -3.06 17.55 -16.36
C SER A 145 -3.13 17.12 -17.82
N SER A 146 -4.28 16.62 -18.28
CA SER A 146 -4.61 16.47 -19.70
C SER A 146 -5.49 17.63 -20.13
#